data_AF-A0A5N6VWN6-F1
#
_entry.id   AF-A0A5N6VWN6-F1
#
_cell.length_a   1.000
_cell.length_b   1.000
_cell.length_c   1.000
_cell.angle_alpha   90.00
_cell.angle_beta   90.00
_cell.angle_gamma   90.00
#
_symmetry.space_group_name_H-M   'P 1'
#
loop_
_entity.id
_entity.type
_entity.pdbx_description
1 polymer ?
#
loop_
_entity_poly.entity_id
_entity_poly.type
_entity_poly.pdbx_seq_one_letter_code
_entity_poly.pdbx_strand_id
1 'polypeptide(L)' 'MSTTRYKDPIPEGVCVFTTLDEAAQIQKANPYAIFYPENNGHYAKDPDGTVVAVASDETCEEIDRRNAELEAKIAAARS' A
#
# COMPACT_ATOMS: atom_id res chain seq x y z
N MET A 1 -12.67 -4.73 -8.13
CA MET A 1 -11.34 -4.87 -7.50
C MET A 1 -10.38 -5.46 -8.51
N SER A 2 -9.33 -4.72 -8.85
CA SER A 2 -8.30 -5.12 -9.82
C SER A 2 -6.92 -5.03 -9.16
N THR A 3 -5.99 -5.85 -9.64
CA THR A 3 -4.57 -5.88 -9.23
C THR A 3 -3.67 -6.01 -10.46
N THR A 4 -4.07 -5.36 -11.55
CA THR A 4 -3.37 -5.43 -12.85
C THR A 4 -2.11 -4.59 -12.90
N ARG A 5 -1.89 -3.69 -11.93
CA ARG A 5 -0.67 -2.89 -11.85
C ARG A 5 0.54 -3.71 -11.42
N TYR A 6 0.33 -4.81 -10.69
CA TYR A 6 1.40 -5.67 -10.19
C TYR A 6 2.07 -6.42 -11.35
N LYS A 7 3.39 -6.28 -11.49
CA LYS A 7 4.15 -6.93 -12.59
C LYS A 7 4.43 -8.40 -12.27
N ASP A 8 4.85 -8.67 -11.05
CA ASP A 8 5.01 -10.02 -10.52
C ASP A 8 3.69 -10.51 -9.89
N PRO A 9 3.40 -11.83 -9.93
CA PRO A 9 2.23 -12.40 -9.29
C PRO A 9 2.17 -12.06 -7.80
N ILE A 10 0.99 -11.67 -7.34
CA ILE A 10 0.72 -11.54 -5.90
C ILE A 10 0.68 -12.96 -5.29
N PRO A 11 1.26 -13.18 -4.09
CA PRO A 11 1.19 -14.49 -3.45
C PRO A 11 -0.27 -14.93 -3.24
N GLU A 12 -0.52 -16.22 -3.45
CA GLU A 12 -1.87 -16.79 -3.33
C GLU A 12 -2.43 -16.63 -1.91
N GLY A 13 -3.71 -16.30 -1.79
CA GLY A 13 -4.40 -16.15 -0.51
C GLY A 13 -4.11 -14.84 0.24
N VAL A 14 -3.24 -13.97 -0.29
CA VAL A 14 -3.00 -12.65 0.30
C VAL A 14 -4.25 -11.77 0.22
N CYS A 15 -4.54 -11.06 1.31
CA CYS A 15 -5.65 -10.12 1.36
C CYS A 15 -5.41 -8.95 0.39
N VAL A 16 -6.38 -8.67 -0.47
CA VAL A 16 -6.40 -7.46 -1.28
C VAL A 16 -7.34 -6.46 -0.62
N PHE A 17 -6.81 -5.34 -0.12
CA PHE A 17 -7.63 -4.28 0.46
C PHE A 17 -7.98 -3.23 -0.59
N THR A 18 -9.19 -2.70 -0.47
CA THR A 18 -9.81 -1.76 -1.41
C THR A 18 -10.05 -0.39 -0.79
N THR A 19 -9.98 -0.28 0.53
CA THR A 19 -10.19 0.97 1.26
C THR A 19 -9.07 1.25 2.27
N LEU A 20 -8.91 2.51 2.65
CA LEU A 20 -7.96 2.90 3.71
C LEU A 20 -8.43 2.47 5.11
N ASP A 21 -9.73 2.23 5.31
CA ASP A 21 -10.22 1.66 6.56
C ASP A 21 -9.77 0.20 6.71
N GLU A 22 -9.90 -0.60 5.64
CA GLU A 22 -9.35 -1.95 5.60
C GLU A 22 -7.84 -1.96 5.83
N ALA A 23 -7.11 -1.02 5.22
CA ALA A 23 -5.68 -0.85 5.48
C ALA A 23 -5.40 -0.57 6.97
N ALA A 24 -6.20 0.27 7.62
CA ALA A 24 -6.09 0.54 9.05
C ALA A 24 -6.40 -0.71 9.92
N GLN A 25 -7.39 -1.52 9.54
CA GLN A 25 -7.66 -2.79 10.23
C GLN A 25 -6.50 -3.77 10.07
N ILE A 26 -5.93 -3.88 8.86
CA ILE A 26 -4.76 -4.71 8.59
C ILE A 26 -3.57 -4.26 9.44
N GLN A 27 -3.30 -2.95 9.51
CA GLN A 27 -2.23 -2.40 10.34
C GLN A 27 -2.45 -2.70 11.83
N LYS A 28 -3.69 -2.60 12.30
CA LYS A 28 -4.04 -2.89 13.69
C LYS A 28 -3.85 -4.36 14.05
N ALA A 29 -4.16 -5.27 13.11
CA ALA A 29 -3.95 -6.71 13.27
C ALA A 29 -2.47 -7.12 13.15
N ASN A 30 -1.70 -6.38 12.34
CA ASN A 30 -0.28 -6.64 12.05
C ASN A 30 0.53 -5.39 12.43
N PRO A 31 0.76 -5.13 13.73
CA PRO A 31 1.32 -3.86 14.21
C PRO A 31 2.75 -3.59 13.74
N TYR A 32 3.46 -4.62 13.28
CA TYR A 32 4.81 -4.51 12.75
C TYR A 32 4.86 -4.52 11.23
N ALA A 33 3.74 -4.76 10.55
CA ALA A 33 3.68 -4.69 9.11
C ALA A 33 3.84 -3.23 8.66
N ILE A 34 4.61 -3.02 7.61
CA ILE A 34 4.85 -1.70 7.02
C ILE A 34 4.27 -1.69 5.61
N PHE A 35 3.54 -0.62 5.29
CA PHE A 35 3.06 -0.36 3.94
C PHE A 35 4.12 0.38 3.14
N TYR A 36 4.46 -0.13 1.96
CA TYR A 36 5.41 0.54 1.08
C TYR A 36 5.18 0.18 -0.40
N PRO A 37 5.61 1.05 -1.32
CA PRO A 37 5.49 0.79 -2.75
C PRO A 37 6.46 -0.30 -3.18
N GLU A 38 5.95 -1.34 -3.84
CA GLU A 38 6.74 -2.43 -4.42
C GLU A 38 5.98 -3.02 -5.61
N ASN A 39 6.70 -3.52 -6.63
CA ASN A 39 6.10 -4.20 -7.78
C ASN A 39 4.98 -3.37 -8.44
N ASN A 40 5.16 -2.06 -8.52
CA ASN A 40 4.22 -1.09 -9.14
C ASN A 40 2.84 -0.96 -8.44
N GLY A 41 2.71 -1.54 -7.24
CA GLY A 41 1.58 -1.38 -6.32
C GLY A 41 2.06 -1.12 -4.88
N HIS A 42 1.21 -1.42 -3.91
CA HIS A 42 1.51 -1.23 -2.48
C HIS A 42 1.32 -2.52 -1.69
N TYR A 43 2.36 -2.91 -0.96
CA TYR A 43 2.39 -4.09 -0.12
C TYR A 43 2.41 -3.68 1.34
N ALA A 44 1.68 -4.41 2.18
CA ALA A 44 1.93 -4.49 3.60
C ALA A 44 2.77 -5.75 3.87
N LYS A 45 3.95 -5.59 4.46
CA LYS A 45 4.80 -6.72 4.84
C LYS A 45 5.27 -6.63 6.28
N ASP A 46 5.28 -7.77 6.96
CA ASP A 46 5.88 -7.92 8.27
C ASP A 46 7.42 -7.81 8.22
N PRO A 47 8.10 -7.63 9.37
CA PRO A 47 9.56 -7.44 9.41
C PRO A 47 10.38 -8.59 8.82
N ASP A 48 9.81 -9.79 8.72
CA ASP A 48 10.44 -10.95 8.09
C ASP A 48 10.25 -11.01 6.57
N GLY A 49 9.53 -10.05 5.99
CA GLY A 49 9.23 -9.97 4.56
C GLY A 49 7.96 -10.70 4.13
N THR A 50 7.21 -11.30 5.06
CA THR A 50 5.93 -11.95 4.76
C THR A 50 4.91 -10.91 4.29
N VAL A 51 4.28 -11.16 3.13
CA VAL A 51 3.22 -10.30 2.60
C VAL A 51 1.93 -10.58 3.37
N VAL A 52 1.42 -9.58 4.09
CA VAL A 52 0.17 -9.69 4.84
C VAL A 52 -1.03 -9.20 4.03
N ALA A 53 -0.82 -8.19 3.19
CA ALA A 53 -1.86 -7.65 2.32
C ALA A 53 -1.27 -6.86 1.15
N VAL A 54 -2.08 -6.64 0.11
CA VAL A 54 -1.76 -5.76 -1.02
C VAL A 54 -2.93 -4.82 -1.31
N ALA A 55 -2.64 -3.64 -1.83
CA ALA A 55 -3.65 -2.68 -2.25
C ALA A 55 -4.27 -3.08 -3.60
N SER A 56 -5.56 -2.80 -3.80
CA SER A 56 -6.14 -2.81 -5.14
C SER A 56 -5.56 -1.69 -6.02
N ASP A 57 -5.74 -1.77 -7.34
CA ASP A 57 -5.26 -0.75 -8.29
C ASP A 57 -5.82 0.65 -7.94
N GLU A 58 -7.13 0.75 -7.64
CA GLU A 58 -7.80 2.00 -7.25
C GLU A 58 -7.24 2.56 -5.93
N THR A 59 -6.97 1.68 -4.97
CA THR A 59 -6.36 2.09 -3.69
C THR A 59 -4.90 2.51 -3.88
N CYS A 60 -4.15 1.89 -4.79
CA CYS A 60 -2.80 2.33 -5.14
C CYS A 60 -2.82 3.75 -5.70
N GLU A 61 -3.74 4.07 -6.61
CA GLU A 61 -3.89 5.43 -7.16
C GLU A 61 -4.19 6.47 -6.08
N GLU A 62 -5.05 6.13 -5.12
CA GLU A 62 -5.35 7.03 -4.00
C GLU A 62 -4.13 7.26 -3.08
N ILE A 63 -3.37 6.19 -2.80
CA ILE A 63 -2.14 6.30 -2.00
C ILE A 63 -1.08 7.14 -2.75
N ASP A 64 -0.87 6.85 -4.05
CA ASP A 64 0.05 7.58 -4.93
C ASP A 64 -0.28 9.08 -4.92
N ARG A 65 -1.56 9.42 -5.10
CA ARG A 65 -2.05 10.81 -5.07
C ARG A 65 -1.77 11.50 -3.73
N ARG A 66 -2.10 10.84 -2.60
CA ARG A 66 -1.85 11.40 -1.26
C ARG A 66 -0.36 11.61 -0.97
N ASN A 67 0.48 10.69 -1.40
CA ASN A 67 1.93 10.80 -1.25
C ASN A 67 2.47 11.97 -2.07
N ALA A 68 2.06 12.12 -3.34
CA ALA A 68 2.45 13.25 -4.17
C ALA A 68 1.99 14.60 -3.59
N GLU A 69 0.76 14.68 -3.07
CA GLU A 69 0.24 15.87 -2.38
C GLU A 69 1.06 16.20 -1.12
N LEU A 70 1.49 15.20 -0.35
CA LEU A 70 2.31 15.36 0.84
C LEU A 70 3.72 15.83 0.48
N GLU A 71 4.36 15.22 -0.51
CA GLU A 71 5.68 15.62 -1.01
C GLU A 71 5.68 17.07 -1.50
N ALA A 72 4.64 17.48 -2.24
CA ALA A 72 4.49 18.86 -2.70
C ALA A 72 4.39 19.84 -1.52
N LYS A 73 3.64 19.51 -0.47
CA LYS A 73 3.55 20.33 0.76
C LYS A 73 4.89 20.41 1.49
N ILE A 74 5.62 19.30 1.59
CA ILE A 74 6.95 19.27 2.22
C ILE A 74 7.94 20.12 1.42
N ALA A 75 7.91 20.04 0.09
CA ALA A 75 8.77 20.84 -0.79
C ALA A 75 8.46 22.34 -0.65
N ALA A 76 7.18 22.73 -0.65
CA ALA A 76 6.75 24.12 -0.47
C ALA A 76 7.09 24.69 0.91
N ALA A 77 7.14 23.86 1.95
CA ALA A 77 7.56 24.29 3.29
C ALA A 77 9.08 24.49 3.41
N ARG A 78 9.88 23.99 2.45
CA ARG A 78 11.34 24.09 2.43
C ARG A 78 11.86 25.20 1.50
N SER A 79 10.99 25.80 0.68
CA SER A 79 11.28 26.92 -0.22
C SER A 79 11.05 28.27 0.44
#